data_AF-A0A2P5KWV5-F1
#
_entry.id   AF-A0A2P5KWV5-F1
#
_cell.length_a   1.000
_cell.length_b   1.000
_cell.length_c   1.000
_cell.angle_alpha   90.00
_cell.angle_beta   90.00
_cell.angle_gamma   90.00
#
_symmetry.space_group_name_H-M   'P 1'
#
loop_
_entity.id
_entity.type
_entity.pdbx_description
1 polymer ?
#
loop_
_entity_poly.entity_id
_entity_poly.type
_entity_poly.pdbx_seq_one_letter_code
_entity_poly.pdbx_strand_id
1 'polypeptide(L)'
;MAATRTAVADVVVGTSGLPPPDEIIQLVLFTPRVLGMVVVGTLVGGVIAVSIFAISVVSVPMLLVSRVDAASAARASLAAVVKNPKPLVLWAALIVAIVALGFAMLLVGLVIAIPLIGHATWHAYAAIYGTPD
;
A
#
# COMPACT_ATOMS: atom_id res chain seq x y z
N MET A 1 3.67 47.91 -25.34
CA MET A 1 2.34 47.36 -25.02
C MET A 1 2.29 45.82 -24.93
N ALA A 2 3.29 45.08 -25.43
CA ALA A 2 3.36 43.62 -25.30
C ALA A 2 3.82 43.15 -23.89
N ALA A 3 4.75 43.86 -23.26
CA ALA A 3 5.32 43.51 -21.95
C ALA A 3 4.30 43.58 -20.78
N THR A 4 3.30 44.45 -20.88
CA THR A 4 2.27 44.61 -19.84
C THR A 4 1.25 43.47 -19.85
N ARG A 5 1.06 42.79 -21.00
CA ARG A 5 0.12 41.66 -21.11
C ARG A 5 0.66 40.37 -20.49
N THR A 6 1.97 40.13 -20.56
CA THR A 6 2.60 38.95 -19.97
C THR A 6 2.66 39.03 -18.44
N ALA A 7 2.95 40.21 -17.90
CA ALA A 7 3.01 40.43 -16.45
C ALA A 7 1.68 40.16 -15.71
N VAL A 8 0.54 40.50 -16.32
CA VAL A 8 -0.79 40.26 -15.73
C VAL A 8 -1.15 38.76 -15.80
N ALA A 9 -0.78 38.08 -16.89
CA ALA A 9 -0.96 36.63 -16.99
C ALA A 9 -0.14 35.89 -15.93
N ASP A 10 1.10 36.33 -15.67
CA ASP A 10 1.96 35.73 -14.63
C ASP A 10 1.46 35.99 -13.20
N VAL A 11 0.84 37.13 -12.93
CA VAL A 11 0.22 37.42 -11.62
C VAL A 11 -1.07 36.63 -11.41
N VAL A 12 -1.89 36.45 -12.46
CA VAL A 12 -3.15 35.68 -12.39
C VAL A 12 -2.89 34.17 -12.32
N VAL A 13 -1.85 33.67 -13.02
CA VAL A 13 -1.39 32.27 -12.94
C VAL A 13 -0.51 32.04 -11.69
N GLY A 14 0.05 33.10 -11.09
CA GLY A 14 0.84 33.04 -9.86
C GLY A 14 2.25 32.47 -10.06
N THR A 15 2.82 32.54 -11.27
CA THR A 15 4.13 31.96 -11.61
C THR A 15 5.31 32.74 -11.04
N SER A 16 5.13 34.02 -10.70
CA SER A 16 6.19 34.91 -10.24
C SER A 16 6.62 34.72 -8.77
N GLY A 17 5.96 33.83 -8.03
CA GLY A 17 6.30 33.48 -6.64
C GLY A 17 6.59 31.99 -6.41
N LEU A 18 6.54 31.16 -7.46
CA LEU A 18 6.86 29.75 -7.37
C LEU A 18 8.38 29.58 -7.55
N PRO A 19 9.09 28.99 -6.56
CA PRO A 19 10.47 28.57 -6.77
C PRO A 19 10.59 27.70 -8.03
N PRO A 20 11.75 27.64 -8.69
CA PRO A 20 12.03 26.66 -9.72
C PRO A 20 11.51 25.26 -9.34
N PRO A 21 10.96 24.46 -10.27
CA PRO A 21 10.37 23.15 -9.94
C PRO A 21 11.30 22.22 -9.15
N ASP A 22 12.61 22.30 -9.39
CA ASP A 22 13.64 21.59 -8.63
C ASP A 22 13.72 22.04 -7.18
N GLU A 23 13.63 23.35 -6.93
CA GLU A 23 13.63 23.94 -5.59
C GLU A 23 12.31 23.62 -4.86
N ILE A 24 11.17 23.58 -5.57
CA ILE A 24 9.89 23.11 -5.01
C ILE A 24 9.97 21.64 -4.59
N ILE A 25 10.51 20.77 -5.43
CA ILE A 25 10.66 19.34 -5.12
C ILE A 25 11.54 19.18 -3.87
N GLN A 26 12.64 19.94 -3.77
CA GLN A 26 13.50 19.85 -2.59
C GLN A 26 12.83 20.39 -1.33
N LEU A 27 12.18 21.54 -1.43
CA LEU A 27 11.47 22.18 -0.32
C LEU A 27 10.30 21.32 0.16
N VAL A 28 9.56 20.68 -0.74
CA VAL A 28 8.41 19.83 -0.37
C VAL A 28 8.88 18.48 0.14
N LEU A 29 9.82 17.80 -0.51
CA LEU A 29 10.20 16.44 -0.15
C LEU A 29 11.18 16.36 1.04
N PHE A 30 12.09 17.33 1.17
CA PHE A 30 13.19 17.24 2.14
C PHE A 30 13.09 18.22 3.31
N THR A 31 11.99 18.99 3.42
CA THR A 31 11.78 19.83 4.61
C THR A 31 11.47 18.97 5.84
N PRO A 32 12.12 19.20 7.00
CA PRO A 32 11.92 18.43 8.23
C PRO A 32 10.46 18.28 8.67
N ARG A 33 9.65 19.31 8.43
CA ARG A 33 8.20 19.29 8.70
C ARG A 33 7.46 18.24 7.86
N VAL A 34 7.78 18.13 6.58
CA VAL A 34 7.14 17.16 5.68
C VAL A 34 7.60 15.75 6.00
N LEU A 35 8.90 15.57 6.28
CA LEU A 35 9.44 14.29 6.75
C LEU A 35 8.73 13.80 8.02
N GLY A 36 8.47 14.69 8.99
CA GLY A 36 7.68 14.35 10.18
C GLY A 36 6.28 13.87 9.84
N MET A 37 5.60 14.52 8.90
CA MET A 37 4.27 14.10 8.43
C MET A 37 4.31 12.75 7.70
N VAL A 38 5.32 12.51 6.87
CA VAL A 38 5.51 11.22 6.18
C VAL A 38 5.70 10.10 7.19
N VAL A 39 6.58 10.28 8.18
CA VAL A 39 6.84 9.26 9.21
C VAL A 39 5.57 8.96 10.00
N VAL A 40 4.86 9.97 10.49
CA VAL A 40 3.62 9.78 11.26
C VAL A 40 2.55 9.12 10.39
N GLY A 41 2.36 9.57 9.15
CA GLY A 41 1.41 9.00 8.21
C GLY A 41 1.71 7.53 7.90
N THR A 42 2.98 7.18 7.68
CA THR A 42 3.42 5.81 7.45
C THR A 42 3.22 4.93 8.68
N LEU A 43 3.48 5.44 9.89
CA LEU A 43 3.24 4.68 11.12
C LEU A 43 1.76 4.40 11.35
N VAL A 44 0.91 5.42 11.23
CA VAL A 44 -0.55 5.27 11.39
C VAL A 44 -1.10 4.34 10.32
N GLY A 45 -0.71 4.54 9.06
CA GLY A 45 -1.08 3.66 7.95
C GLY A 45 -0.58 2.23 8.15
N GLY A 46 0.63 2.05 8.69
CA GLY A 46 1.22 0.75 9.00
C GLY A 46 0.41 -0.02 10.04
N VAL A 47 -0.04 0.64 11.12
CA VAL A 47 -0.90 0.02 12.14
C VAL A 47 -2.24 -0.42 11.53
N ILE A 48 -2.85 0.44 10.70
CA ILE A 48 -4.10 0.10 10.01
C ILE A 48 -3.88 -1.07 9.04
N ALA A 49 -2.81 -1.04 8.26
CA ALA A 49 -2.47 -2.09 7.30
C ALA A 49 -2.24 -3.44 7.97
N VAL A 50 -1.48 -3.47 9.08
CA VAL A 50 -1.28 -4.69 9.87
C VAL A 50 -2.61 -5.23 10.41
N SER A 51 -3.48 -4.34 10.91
CA SER A 51 -4.79 -4.72 11.43
C SER A 51 -5.66 -5.35 10.34
N ILE A 52 -5.73 -4.71 9.16
CA ILE A 52 -6.47 -5.21 8.00
C ILE A 52 -5.88 -6.52 7.49
N PHE A 53 -4.55 -6.61 7.39
CA PHE A 53 -3.88 -7.84 6.96
C PHE A 53 -4.22 -9.00 7.90
N ALA A 54 -4.15 -8.76 9.22
CA ALA A 54 -4.39 -9.80 10.21
C ALA A 54 -5.80 -10.40 10.12
N ILE A 55 -6.80 -9.58 9.78
CA ILE A 55 -8.20 -10.04 9.65
C ILE A 55 -8.55 -10.58 8.26
N SER A 56 -7.72 -10.36 7.23
CA SER A 56 -8.12 -10.65 5.84
C SER A 56 -7.29 -11.73 5.14
N VAL A 57 -6.03 -11.92 5.54
CA VAL A 57 -5.05 -12.76 4.79
C VAL A 57 -5.54 -14.19 4.53
N VAL A 58 -6.29 -14.78 5.45
CA VAL A 58 -6.88 -16.12 5.32
C VAL A 58 -8.39 -16.08 5.07
N SER A 59 -9.07 -14.99 5.41
CA SER A 59 -10.54 -14.93 5.37
C SER A 59 -11.10 -15.00 3.96
N VAL A 60 -10.48 -14.33 2.99
CA VAL A 60 -10.93 -14.36 1.59
C VAL A 60 -10.92 -15.78 1.00
N PRO A 61 -9.81 -16.53 1.00
CA PRO A 61 -9.81 -17.90 0.47
C PRO A 61 -10.71 -18.82 1.30
N MET A 62 -10.78 -18.64 2.62
CA MET A 62 -11.65 -19.44 3.48
C MET A 62 -13.13 -19.23 3.14
N LEU A 63 -13.56 -18.01 2.81
CA LEU A 63 -14.94 -17.73 2.38
C LEU A 63 -15.26 -18.26 0.98
N LEU A 64 -14.25 -18.39 0.12
CA LEU A 64 -14.43 -18.93 -1.23
C LEU A 64 -14.58 -20.46 -1.23
N VAL A 65 -13.88 -21.15 -0.33
CA VAL A 65 -13.80 -22.63 -0.33
C VAL A 65 -14.68 -23.24 0.74
N SER A 66 -14.83 -22.58 1.90
CA SER A 66 -15.57 -23.10 3.04
C SER A 66 -16.90 -22.38 3.24
N ARG A 67 -17.92 -23.13 3.67
CA ARG A 67 -19.23 -22.57 4.06
C ARG A 67 -19.19 -22.00 5.47
N VAL A 68 -18.38 -20.96 5.69
CA VAL A 68 -18.25 -20.25 6.97
C VAL A 68 -18.71 -18.82 6.85
N ASP A 69 -19.17 -18.23 7.96
CA ASP A 69 -19.50 -16.80 7.99
C ASP A 69 -18.23 -15.93 8.09
N ALA A 70 -18.36 -14.65 7.69
CA ALA A 70 -17.24 -13.71 7.67
C ALA A 70 -16.60 -13.47 9.05
N ALA A 71 -17.39 -13.50 10.14
CA ALA A 71 -16.85 -13.29 11.48
C ALA A 71 -16.02 -14.49 11.94
N SER A 72 -16.47 -15.71 11.62
CA SER A 72 -15.69 -16.93 11.86
C SER A 72 -14.42 -16.97 11.03
N ALA A 73 -14.48 -16.57 9.76
CA ALA A 73 -13.30 -16.48 8.89
C ALA A 73 -12.29 -15.43 9.39
N ALA A 74 -12.75 -14.29 9.91
CA ALA A 74 -11.87 -13.26 10.48
C ALA A 74 -11.16 -13.75 11.76
N ARG A 75 -11.87 -14.46 12.63
CA ARG A 75 -11.27 -15.08 13.83
C ARG A 75 -10.23 -16.14 13.45
N ALA A 76 -10.51 -16.95 12.43
CA ALA A 76 -9.55 -17.92 11.91
C ALA A 76 -8.30 -17.25 11.32
N SER A 77 -8.45 -16.12 10.63
CA SER A 77 -7.32 -15.32 10.13
C SER A 77 -6.46 -14.79 11.27
N LEU A 78 -7.09 -14.21 12.30
CA LEU A 78 -6.36 -13.72 13.47
C LEU A 78 -5.61 -14.86 14.19
N ALA A 79 -6.26 -16.01 14.35
CA ALA A 79 -5.63 -17.21 14.92
C ALA A 79 -4.45 -17.70 14.06
N ALA A 80 -4.55 -17.64 12.73
CA ALA A 80 -3.46 -18.02 11.83
C ALA A 80 -2.25 -17.09 11.99
N VAL A 81 -2.47 -15.79 12.12
CA VAL A 81 -1.41 -14.77 12.33
C VAL A 81 -0.69 -15.00 13.65
N VAL A 82 -1.43 -15.26 14.73
CA VAL A 82 -0.84 -15.51 16.06
C VAL A 82 -0.10 -16.84 16.13
N LYS A 83 -0.63 -17.90 15.48
CA LYS A 83 0.01 -19.22 15.46
C LYS A 83 1.24 -19.28 14.55
N ASN A 84 1.22 -18.55 13.43
CA ASN A 84 2.27 -18.57 12.41
C ASN A 84 2.81 -17.18 12.09
N PRO A 85 3.38 -16.45 13.08
CA PRO A 85 3.76 -15.05 12.89
C PRO A 85 4.93 -14.90 11.92
N LYS A 86 5.94 -15.77 11.98
CA LYS A 86 7.13 -15.70 11.11
C LYS A 86 6.79 -15.75 9.61
N PRO A 87 6.09 -16.78 9.11
CA PRO A 87 5.76 -16.85 7.68
C PRO A 87 4.80 -15.75 7.25
N LEU A 88 3.87 -15.32 8.11
CA LEU A 88 2.89 -14.29 7.76
C LEU A 88 3.48 -12.87 7.76
N VAL A 89 4.45 -12.58 8.64
CA VAL A 89 5.22 -11.32 8.59
C VAL A 89 6.10 -11.29 7.34
N LEU A 90 6.76 -12.40 7.00
CA LEU A 90 7.52 -12.50 5.75
C LEU A 90 6.59 -12.27 4.54
N TRP A 91 5.40 -12.88 4.56
CA TRP A 91 4.42 -12.70 3.49
C TRP A 91 3.94 -11.26 3.37
N ALA A 92 3.61 -10.60 4.48
CA ALA A 92 3.26 -9.18 4.50
C ALA A 92 4.39 -8.31 3.92
N ALA A 93 5.65 -8.58 4.29
CA ALA A 93 6.80 -7.87 3.76
C ALA A 93 6.97 -8.07 2.24
N LEU A 94 6.75 -9.30 1.74
CA LEU A 94 6.78 -9.60 0.31
C LEU A 94 5.67 -8.86 -0.45
N ILE A 95 4.45 -8.79 0.09
CA ILE A 95 3.37 -8.00 -0.53
C ILE A 95 3.79 -6.53 -0.65
N VAL A 96 4.32 -5.94 0.42
CA VAL A 96 4.79 -4.55 0.40
C VAL A 96 5.88 -4.36 -0.66
N ALA A 97 6.86 -5.27 -0.74
CA ALA A 97 7.94 -5.19 -1.72
C ALA A 97 7.42 -5.31 -3.16
N ILE A 98 6.53 -6.28 -3.44
CA ILE A 98 5.94 -6.49 -4.77
C ILE A 98 5.12 -5.26 -5.18
N VAL A 99 4.30 -4.72 -4.28
CA VAL A 99 3.49 -3.52 -4.55
C VAL A 99 4.37 -2.29 -4.79
N ALA A 100 5.42 -2.10 -3.98
CA ALA A 100 6.38 -1.01 -4.16
C ALA A 100 7.11 -1.10 -5.51
N LEU A 101 7.52 -2.31 -5.93
CA LEU A 101 8.08 -2.56 -7.26
C LEU A 101 7.05 -2.26 -8.37
N GLY A 102 5.78 -2.60 -8.15
CA GLY A 102 4.69 -2.25 -9.06
C GLY A 102 4.53 -0.73 -9.24
N PHE A 103 4.60 0.03 -8.15
CA PHE A 103 4.59 1.50 -8.19
C PHE A 103 5.82 2.07 -8.92
N ALA A 104 6.99 1.49 -8.69
CA ALA A 104 8.23 1.91 -9.38
C ALA A 104 8.14 1.73 -10.91
N MET A 105 7.36 0.76 -11.40
CA MET A 105 7.10 0.52 -12.82
C MET A 105 5.91 1.34 -13.37
N LEU A 106 5.63 2.51 -12.80
CA LEU A 106 4.53 3.40 -13.21
C LEU A 106 3.16 2.68 -13.25
N LEU A 107 2.88 1.87 -12.22
CA LEU A 107 1.64 1.08 -12.07
C LEU A 107 1.43 -0.07 -13.06
N VAL A 108 2.16 -0.13 -14.16
CA VAL A 108 2.07 -1.26 -15.12
C VAL A 108 2.50 -2.56 -14.45
N GLY A 109 3.47 -2.50 -13.53
CA GLY A 109 3.89 -3.65 -12.73
C GLY A 109 2.78 -4.23 -11.85
N LEU A 110 1.73 -3.47 -11.51
CA LEU A 110 0.61 -3.98 -10.73
C LEU A 110 -0.22 -5.02 -11.50
N VAL A 111 -0.25 -4.97 -12.84
CA VAL A 111 -0.96 -5.96 -13.66
C VAL A 111 -0.42 -7.37 -13.42
N ILE A 112 0.89 -7.49 -13.17
CA ILE A 112 1.54 -8.75 -12.84
C ILE A 112 1.51 -9.02 -11.33
N ALA A 113 1.66 -7.97 -10.51
CA ALA A 113 1.65 -8.10 -9.06
C ALA A 113 0.33 -8.68 -8.52
N ILE A 114 -0.81 -8.19 -9.02
CA ILE A 114 -2.15 -8.61 -8.56
C ILE A 114 -2.35 -10.12 -8.68
N PRO A 115 -2.19 -10.76 -9.87
CA PRO A 115 -2.36 -12.20 -9.99
C PRO A 115 -1.31 -12.98 -9.20
N LEU A 116 -0.06 -12.49 -9.13
CA LEU A 116 1.00 -13.13 -8.36
C LEU A 116 0.68 -13.17 -6.86
N ILE A 117 0.25 -12.05 -6.28
CA ILE A 117 -0.14 -11.94 -4.87
C ILE A 117 -1.35 -12.84 -4.58
N GLY A 118 -2.33 -12.87 -5.47
CA GLY A 118 -3.51 -13.74 -5.34
C GLY A 118 -3.13 -15.22 -5.30
N HIS A 119 -2.32 -15.67 -6.27
CA HIS A 119 -1.85 -17.05 -6.34
C HIS A 119 -1.02 -17.44 -5.11
N ALA A 120 -0.10 -16.59 -4.67
CA ALA A 120 0.72 -16.86 -3.50
C ALA A 120 -0.09 -16.85 -2.18
N THR A 121 -1.11 -15.97 -2.06
CA THR A 121 -2.02 -15.97 -0.91
C THR A 121 -2.82 -17.27 -0.83
N TRP A 122 -3.26 -17.81 -1.97
CA TRP A 122 -3.89 -19.12 -2.02
C TRP A 122 -2.95 -20.24 -1.53
N HIS A 123 -1.68 -20.19 -1.93
CA HIS A 123 -0.70 -21.17 -1.48
C HIS A 123 -0.40 -21.04 0.01
N ALA A 124 -0.32 -19.82 0.54
CA ALA A 124 -0.17 -19.58 1.96
C ALA A 124 -1.37 -20.14 2.75
N TYR A 125 -2.59 -19.93 2.26
CA TYR A 125 -3.80 -20.52 2.83
C TYR A 125 -3.75 -22.06 2.82
N ALA A 126 -3.47 -22.67 1.66
CA ALA A 126 -3.39 -24.11 1.50
C ALA A 126 -2.30 -24.73 2.37
N ALA A 127 -1.17 -24.05 2.60
CA ALA A 127 -0.12 -24.52 3.49
C ALA A 127 -0.54 -24.51 4.98
N ILE A 128 -1.45 -23.61 5.38
CA ILE A 128 -1.93 -23.52 6.77
C ILE A 128 -3.06 -24.51 7.05
N TYR A 129 -4.01 -24.67 6.10
CA TYR A 129 -5.24 -25.44 6.31
C TYR A 129 -5.33 -26.74 5.52
N GLY A 130 -4.42 -27.01 4.59
CA GLY A 130 -4.53 -28.09 3.61
C GLY A 130 -5.51 -27.73 2.49
N THR A 131 -5.27 -28.21 1.27
CA THR A 131 -6.30 -28.24 0.24
C THR A 131 -7.36 -29.27 0.64
N PRO A 132 -8.64 -28.91 0.79
CA PRO A 132 -9.70 -29.90 0.95
C PRO A 132 -9.84 -30.68 -0.36
N ASP A 133 -9.68 -31.99 -0.28
CA ASP A 133 -10.10 -32.99 -1.27
C ASP A 133 -11.62 -32.98 -1.49
#